data_AF-A0AAW3T4V4-F1
#
_entry.id   AF-A0AAW3T4V4-F1
#
_cell.length_a   1.000
_cell.length_b   1.000
_cell.length_c   1.000
_cell.angle_alpha   90.00
_cell.angle_beta   90.00
_cell.angle_gamma   90.00
#
_symmetry.space_group_name_H-M   'P 1'
#
loop_
_entity.id
_entity.type
_entity.pdbx_description
1 polymer ?
#
loop_
_entity_poly.entity_id
_entity_poly.type
_entity_poly.pdbx_seq_one_letter_code
_entity_poly.pdbx_strand_id
1 'polypeptide(L)'
;MKFSESRKRALAAVAACAVAASAMIGVAPAGAVEASSETSGTQAYGAEGRAAWAYYYKIISKSSSGSYVGSQKLASCGSRNTAVTCSLNQGSTATRSIGLDLGASRGWAAGQLKISSSTSQNVSVTCSKQKVPKGKQLVAYPVGVRHKYKIQKHMTGGGKDYVTGTSGWLYAFNPGNARVACDIKSF
;
A
#
# COMPACT_ATOMS: atom_id res chain seq x y z
N MET A 1 6.56 -7.10 43.76
CA MET A 1 5.54 -7.44 42.74
C MET A 1 4.19 -6.96 43.27
N LYS A 2 3.60 -5.93 42.64
CA LYS A 2 2.28 -5.38 43.01
C LYS A 2 1.43 -5.34 41.74
N PHE A 3 0.54 -6.31 41.62
CA PHE A 3 -0.53 -6.33 40.62
C PHE A 3 -1.63 -5.37 41.09
N SER A 4 -2.02 -4.42 40.25
CA SER A 4 -3.20 -3.59 40.45
C SER A 4 -4.16 -3.82 39.29
N GLU A 5 -5.00 -4.84 39.46
CA GLU A 5 -6.29 -4.95 38.78
C GLU A 5 -7.19 -3.79 39.21
N SER A 6 -7.74 -3.04 38.26
CA SER A 6 -8.89 -2.18 38.54
C SER A 6 -9.71 -1.89 37.28
N ARG A 7 -10.91 -2.48 37.30
CA ARG A 7 -12.20 -1.92 36.87
C ARG A 7 -12.58 -2.07 35.39
N LYS A 8 -13.34 -3.14 35.17
CA LYS A 8 -14.42 -3.25 34.19
C LYS A 8 -15.58 -2.29 34.54
N ARG A 9 -16.35 -1.93 33.50
CA ARG A 9 -17.76 -1.48 33.42
C ARG A 9 -18.03 0.02 33.19
N ALA A 10 -18.55 0.34 32.00
CA ALA A 10 -19.86 0.99 31.72
C ALA A 10 -19.89 1.39 30.23
N LEU A 11 -20.65 0.71 29.36
CA LEU A 11 -22.03 1.02 28.93
C LEU A 11 -22.20 2.35 28.17
N ALA A 12 -22.38 2.18 26.85
CA ALA A 12 -23.21 2.90 25.87
C ALA A 12 -23.67 4.35 26.12
N ALA A 13 -23.47 5.20 25.10
CA ALA A 13 -24.45 6.21 24.72
C ALA A 13 -24.43 6.42 23.19
N VAL A 14 -25.62 6.28 22.62
CA VAL A 14 -26.06 6.58 21.27
C VAL A 14 -26.01 8.08 21.02
N ALA A 15 -25.55 8.51 19.84
CA ALA A 15 -25.94 9.80 19.27
C ALA A 15 -25.88 9.73 17.74
N ALA A 16 -27.07 9.64 17.14
CA ALA A 16 -27.31 9.84 15.72
C ALA A 16 -27.22 11.33 15.38
N CYS A 17 -26.69 11.68 14.21
CA CYS A 17 -26.91 13.01 13.62
C CYS A 17 -27.08 12.90 12.09
N ALA A 18 -28.36 13.02 11.71
CA ALA A 18 -28.97 13.69 10.56
C ALA A 18 -28.30 13.69 9.17
N VAL A 19 -29.10 13.16 8.24
CA VAL A 19 -29.12 13.41 6.79
C VAL A 19 -29.50 14.86 6.50
N ALA A 20 -28.82 15.51 5.55
CA ALA A 20 -29.31 16.71 4.88
C ALA A 20 -29.25 16.51 3.36
N ALA A 21 -30.42 16.28 2.76
CA ALA A 21 -30.65 16.30 1.33
C ALA A 21 -31.16 17.70 0.94
N SER A 22 -30.45 18.38 0.05
CA SER A 22 -30.87 19.68 -0.47
C SER A 22 -31.67 19.49 -1.75
N ALA A 23 -32.95 19.85 -1.67
CA ALA A 23 -33.87 19.95 -2.79
C ALA A 23 -33.59 21.20 -3.64
N MET A 24 -33.71 21.08 -4.96
CA MET A 24 -33.84 22.22 -5.87
C MET A 24 -35.23 22.13 -6.51
N ILE A 25 -36.07 23.11 -6.16
CA ILE A 25 -37.38 23.39 -6.75
C ILE A 25 -37.15 24.32 -7.94
N GLY A 26 -37.63 23.93 -9.13
CA GLY A 26 -37.72 24.79 -10.31
C GLY A 26 -39.03 24.53 -11.03
N VAL A 27 -39.91 25.51 -11.04
CA VAL A 27 -41.27 25.48 -11.60
C VAL A 27 -41.37 26.44 -12.80
N ALA A 28 -42.08 25.94 -13.83
CA ALA A 28 -42.79 26.62 -14.93
C ALA A 28 -42.00 27.17 -16.15
N PRO A 29 -42.64 27.37 -17.33
CA PRO A 29 -44.04 27.10 -17.72
C PRO A 29 -44.24 26.21 -18.98
N ALA A 30 -45.50 25.87 -19.21
CA ALA A 30 -46.04 25.19 -20.38
C ALA A 30 -45.90 26.03 -21.67
N GLY A 31 -45.43 25.37 -22.72
CA GLY A 31 -45.54 25.81 -24.11
C GLY A 31 -45.73 24.57 -24.97
N ALA A 32 -46.94 24.40 -25.49
CA ALA A 32 -47.30 23.34 -26.43
C ALA A 32 -46.74 23.71 -27.82
N VAL A 33 -45.95 22.81 -28.43
CA VAL A 33 -45.80 22.73 -29.89
C VAL A 33 -45.49 21.29 -30.29
N GLU A 34 -46.44 20.76 -31.06
CA GLU A 34 -46.31 19.85 -32.21
C GLU A 34 -45.47 18.57 -32.07
N ALA A 35 -46.20 17.46 -31.95
CA ALA A 35 -45.70 16.11 -32.15
C ALA A 35 -45.34 15.89 -33.63
N SER A 36 -44.05 16.02 -33.93
CA SER A 36 -43.46 15.44 -35.15
C SER A 36 -43.15 13.97 -34.88
N SER A 37 -43.99 13.10 -35.43
CA SER A 37 -43.76 11.67 -35.49
C SER A 37 -42.55 11.36 -36.39
N GLU A 38 -41.35 11.35 -35.81
CA GLU A 38 -40.19 10.73 -36.43
C GLU A 38 -40.24 9.22 -36.17
N THR A 39 -40.68 8.49 -37.19
CA THR A 39 -40.38 7.08 -37.40
C THR A 39 -38.87 6.90 -37.42
N SER A 40 -38.26 6.78 -36.23
CA SER A 40 -36.92 6.25 -36.08
C SER A 40 -36.98 4.78 -36.42
N GLY A 41 -36.80 4.49 -37.71
CA GLY A 41 -36.51 3.16 -38.19
C GLY A 41 -35.34 2.63 -37.38
N THR A 42 -35.61 1.64 -36.54
CA THR A 42 -34.59 0.83 -35.88
C THR A 42 -33.85 0.07 -36.98
N GLN A 43 -32.90 0.74 -37.64
CA GLN A 43 -31.89 0.07 -38.43
C GLN A 43 -31.09 -0.77 -37.43
N ALA A 44 -31.33 -2.08 -37.48
CA ALA A 44 -30.42 -3.06 -36.94
C ALA A 44 -29.09 -2.92 -37.69
N TYR A 45 -28.26 -1.98 -37.23
CA TYR A 45 -26.83 -2.06 -37.49
C TYR A 45 -26.40 -3.40 -36.89
N GLY A 46 -26.13 -4.37 -37.76
CA GLY A 46 -25.43 -5.57 -37.37
C GLY A 46 -24.17 -5.12 -36.63
N ALA A 47 -24.21 -5.21 -35.30
CA ALA A 47 -23.02 -5.08 -34.49
C ALA A 47 -22.16 -6.28 -34.86
N GLU A 48 -21.35 -6.13 -35.90
CA GLU A 48 -20.20 -6.98 -36.12
C GLU A 48 -19.46 -6.97 -34.79
N GLY A 49 -19.52 -8.10 -34.09
CA GLY A 49 -18.96 -8.26 -32.76
C GLY A 49 -17.46 -8.04 -32.85
N ARG A 50 -17.01 -6.78 -32.73
CA ARG A 50 -15.62 -6.45 -32.51
C ARG A 50 -15.24 -7.18 -31.24
N ALA A 51 -14.43 -8.22 -31.37
CA ALA A 51 -13.92 -8.98 -30.24
C ALA A 51 -13.42 -7.97 -29.19
N ALA A 52 -14.06 -7.95 -28.03
CA ALA A 52 -13.65 -7.04 -26.96
C ALA A 52 -12.24 -7.45 -26.52
N TRP A 53 -11.27 -6.57 -26.75
CA TRP A 53 -9.91 -6.76 -26.28
C TRP A 53 -9.79 -6.14 -24.88
N ALA A 54 -9.39 -6.94 -23.89
CA ALA A 54 -9.18 -6.47 -22.52
C ALA A 54 -7.75 -6.75 -22.07
N TYR A 55 -7.17 -5.81 -21.33
CA TYR A 55 -5.86 -5.98 -20.70
C TYR A 55 -6.00 -6.33 -19.23
N TYR A 56 -5.14 -7.23 -18.76
CA TYR A 56 -5.02 -7.51 -17.34
C TYR A 56 -3.57 -7.87 -17.00
N TYR A 57 -3.27 -7.91 -15.69
CA TYR A 57 -1.93 -8.15 -15.19
C TYR A 57 -1.86 -9.46 -14.40
N LYS A 58 -0.71 -10.11 -14.42
CA LYS A 58 -0.38 -11.28 -13.61
C LYS A 58 0.98 -11.09 -12.94
N ILE A 59 1.09 -11.44 -11.65
CA ILE A 59 2.40 -11.56 -10.99
C ILE A 59 2.91 -12.99 -11.24
N ILE A 60 4.14 -13.09 -11.74
CA ILE A 60 4.82 -14.36 -11.97
C ILE A 60 6.18 -14.40 -11.26
N SER A 61 6.75 -15.61 -11.15
CA SER A 61 8.08 -15.84 -10.56
C SER A 61 8.26 -15.20 -9.19
N LYS A 62 7.20 -15.26 -8.36
CA LYS A 62 7.18 -14.66 -7.03
C LYS A 62 8.02 -15.47 -6.05
N SER A 63 8.96 -14.82 -5.39
CA SER A 63 9.64 -15.33 -4.20
C SER A 63 9.62 -14.29 -3.09
N SER A 64 9.72 -14.75 -1.86
CA SER A 64 9.77 -13.89 -0.69
C SER A 64 10.86 -14.33 0.27
N SER A 65 11.64 -13.37 0.75
CA SER A 65 12.62 -13.59 1.82
C SER A 65 12.15 -12.84 3.06
N GLY A 66 11.94 -13.59 4.13
CA GLY A 66 11.69 -13.02 5.46
C GLY A 66 12.97 -12.48 6.09
N SER A 67 12.83 -11.66 7.12
CA SER A 67 13.95 -11.08 7.88
C SER A 67 14.92 -10.23 7.04
N TYR A 68 14.44 -9.69 5.92
CA TYR A 68 15.24 -8.78 5.11
C TYR A 68 15.41 -7.44 5.85
N VAL A 69 16.66 -7.00 5.99
CA VAL A 69 17.01 -5.70 6.59
C VAL A 69 16.90 -4.63 5.49
N GLY A 70 15.98 -3.69 5.68
CA GLY A 70 15.84 -2.54 4.80
C GLY A 70 17.00 -1.56 4.93
N SER A 71 17.25 -0.76 3.90
CA SER A 71 18.31 0.24 3.89
C SER A 71 17.95 1.56 4.57
N GLN A 72 16.66 1.79 4.83
CA GLN A 72 16.19 3.01 5.48
C GLN A 72 16.66 3.05 6.94
N LYS A 73 17.36 4.13 7.30
CA LYS A 73 17.70 4.42 8.69
C LYS A 73 16.46 4.91 9.44
N LEU A 74 16.08 4.23 10.52
CA LEU A 74 14.94 4.60 11.36
C LEU A 74 15.33 5.54 12.50
N ALA A 75 16.47 5.24 13.12
CA ALA A 75 16.99 5.98 14.26
C ALA A 75 18.49 5.71 14.40
N SER A 76 19.20 6.62 15.06
CA SER A 76 20.58 6.39 15.50
C SER A 76 20.91 7.07 16.79
N CYS A 77 21.84 6.49 17.52
CA CYS A 77 22.46 7.08 18.69
C CYS A 77 23.97 6.81 18.65
N GLY A 78 24.78 7.80 19.00
CA GLY A 78 26.23 7.65 19.13
C GLY A 78 26.90 8.97 19.47
N SER A 79 28.21 8.92 19.67
CA SER A 79 29.05 10.10 19.88
C SER A 79 30.32 10.02 19.03
N ARG A 80 30.67 11.12 18.37
CA ARG A 80 31.90 11.23 17.58
C ARG A 80 33.15 11.26 18.46
N ASN A 81 33.01 11.73 19.69
CA ASN A 81 34.14 12.13 20.53
C ASN A 81 34.38 11.19 21.70
N THR A 82 33.36 10.46 22.15
CA THR A 82 33.38 9.63 23.36
C THR A 82 32.65 8.33 23.13
N ALA A 83 33.01 7.28 23.90
CA ALA A 83 32.19 6.08 23.95
C ALA A 83 30.96 6.36 24.81
N VAL A 84 29.78 5.95 24.33
CA VAL A 84 28.50 6.23 24.99
C VAL A 84 27.63 4.99 25.09
N THR A 85 26.78 4.95 26.11
CA THR A 85 25.65 4.03 26.16
C THR A 85 24.51 4.59 25.33
N CYS A 86 23.98 3.79 24.42
CA CYS A 86 22.91 4.18 23.52
C CYS A 86 21.69 3.30 23.71
N SER A 87 20.52 3.93 23.79
CA SER A 87 19.22 3.26 23.82
C SER A 87 18.29 3.94 22.83
N LEU A 88 17.80 3.18 21.85
CA LEU A 88 16.82 3.58 20.85
C LEU A 88 15.51 2.91 21.20
N ASN A 89 14.61 3.64 21.86
CA ASN A 89 13.29 3.16 22.27
C ASN A 89 12.22 4.15 21.79
N GLN A 90 11.98 4.22 20.48
CA GLN A 90 11.00 5.14 19.91
C GLN A 90 10.25 4.51 18.74
N GLY A 91 8.99 4.89 18.58
CA GLY A 91 8.23 4.61 17.36
C GLY A 91 8.85 5.36 16.19
N SER A 92 9.01 4.67 15.06
CA SER A 92 9.46 5.28 13.80
C SER A 92 8.60 4.76 12.66
N THR A 93 8.74 5.35 11.48
CA THR A 93 7.97 5.00 10.30
C THR A 93 8.90 4.46 9.22
N ALA A 94 8.69 3.19 8.85
CA ALA A 94 9.38 2.54 7.77
C ALA A 94 8.60 2.68 6.46
N THR A 95 9.33 2.89 5.36
CA THR A 95 8.79 3.03 4.02
C THR A 95 8.60 1.65 3.39
N ARG A 96 7.40 1.41 2.88
CA ARG A 96 7.07 0.23 2.07
C ARG A 96 7.32 0.55 0.60
N SER A 97 8.23 -0.17 -0.03
CA SER A 97 8.46 -0.08 -1.48
C SER A 97 7.67 -1.15 -2.23
N ILE A 98 7.16 -0.79 -3.41
CA ILE A 98 6.51 -1.72 -4.34
C ILE A 98 6.96 -1.29 -5.73
N GLY A 99 7.78 -2.11 -6.39
CA GLY A 99 8.18 -1.90 -7.78
C GLY A 99 6.99 -2.12 -8.71
N LEU A 100 6.77 -1.19 -9.62
CA LEU A 100 5.68 -1.23 -10.59
C LEU A 100 6.28 -1.10 -11.99
N ASP A 101 5.64 -1.74 -12.95
CA ASP A 101 6.01 -1.67 -14.36
C ASP A 101 4.76 -1.97 -15.22
N LEU A 102 4.85 -1.72 -16.52
CA LEU A 102 3.81 -2.00 -17.52
C LEU A 102 2.46 -1.30 -17.21
N GLY A 103 2.49 -0.22 -16.40
CA GLY A 103 1.30 0.53 -15.97
C GLY A 103 0.53 -0.10 -14.81
N ALA A 104 1.06 -1.13 -14.15
CA ALA A 104 0.40 -1.75 -13.00
C ALA A 104 0.29 -0.76 -11.83
N SER A 105 -0.88 -0.72 -11.17
CA SER A 105 -1.11 0.18 -10.02
C SER A 105 -0.54 -0.41 -8.72
N ARG A 106 -0.17 0.49 -7.78
CA ARG A 106 0.32 0.10 -6.46
C ARG A 106 -0.70 -0.77 -5.70
N GLY A 107 -1.98 -0.40 -5.75
CA GLY A 107 -3.05 -1.14 -5.08
C GLY A 107 -3.21 -2.56 -5.62
N TRP A 108 -3.16 -2.72 -6.95
CA TRP A 108 -3.21 -4.04 -7.58
C TRP A 108 -2.02 -4.90 -7.17
N ALA A 109 -0.79 -4.38 -7.30
CA ALA A 109 0.41 -5.14 -6.94
C ALA A 109 0.44 -5.49 -5.44
N ALA A 110 0.04 -4.57 -4.57
CA ALA A 110 -0.08 -4.81 -3.14
C ALA A 110 -1.08 -5.94 -2.83
N GLY A 111 -2.25 -5.93 -3.48
CA GLY A 111 -3.26 -6.99 -3.36
C GLY A 111 -2.74 -8.36 -3.78
N GLN A 112 -2.06 -8.45 -4.93
CA GLN A 112 -1.47 -9.70 -5.42
C GLN A 112 -0.31 -10.19 -4.55
N LEU A 113 0.43 -9.27 -3.92
CA LEU A 113 1.51 -9.62 -3.00
C LEU A 113 0.99 -9.97 -1.59
N LYS A 114 -0.28 -9.70 -1.28
CA LYS A 114 -0.89 -9.78 0.06
C LYS A 114 -0.21 -8.85 1.08
N ILE A 115 0.11 -7.63 0.64
CA ILE A 115 0.69 -6.57 1.48
C ILE A 115 -0.20 -5.33 1.45
N SER A 116 -0.04 -4.44 2.43
CA SER A 116 -0.77 -3.17 2.43
C SER A 116 -0.31 -2.28 1.27
N SER A 117 -1.24 -1.55 0.65
CA SER A 117 -0.95 -0.54 -0.35
C SER A 117 -0.37 0.76 0.25
N SER A 118 -0.41 0.93 1.58
CA SER A 118 0.16 2.11 2.24
C SER A 118 1.66 2.26 1.93
N THR A 119 2.14 3.49 1.78
CA THR A 119 3.56 3.82 1.57
C THR A 119 4.38 3.67 2.84
N SER A 120 3.74 3.67 4.00
CA SER A 120 4.39 3.68 5.29
C SER A 120 3.85 2.59 6.21
N GLN A 121 4.65 2.28 7.23
CA GLN A 121 4.25 1.42 8.34
C GLN A 121 4.96 1.87 9.62
N ASN A 122 4.21 1.92 10.71
CA ASN A 122 4.79 2.18 12.02
C ASN A 122 5.56 0.96 12.50
N VAL A 123 6.76 1.23 13.00
CA VAL A 123 7.69 0.25 13.55
C VAL A 123 8.19 0.74 14.89
N SER A 124 8.08 -0.10 15.92
CA SER A 124 8.69 0.17 17.21
C SER A 124 10.18 -0.16 17.14
N VAL A 125 11.03 0.84 17.36
CA VAL A 125 12.48 0.66 17.43
C VAL A 125 12.87 0.45 18.89
N THR A 126 13.44 -0.71 19.20
CA THR A 126 13.94 -1.05 20.54
C THR A 126 15.33 -1.66 20.39
N CYS A 127 16.37 -0.85 20.58
CA CYS A 127 17.76 -1.29 20.51
C CYS A 127 18.62 -0.60 21.55
N SER A 128 19.30 -1.37 22.39
CA SER A 128 20.20 -0.85 23.40
C SER A 128 21.60 -1.47 23.27
N LYS A 129 22.63 -0.62 23.40
CA LYS A 129 24.02 -1.04 23.53
C LYS A 129 24.72 -0.18 24.57
N GLN A 130 25.31 -0.86 25.56
CA GLN A 130 25.99 -0.20 26.68
C GLN A 130 27.29 0.51 26.27
N LYS A 131 27.97 0.03 25.22
CA LYS A 131 29.27 0.58 24.80
C LYS A 131 29.31 0.73 23.27
N VAL A 132 28.83 1.87 22.77
CA VAL A 132 29.06 2.30 21.40
C VAL A 132 30.42 3.01 21.36
N PRO A 133 31.40 2.55 20.57
CA PRO A 133 32.73 3.16 20.52
C PRO A 133 32.71 4.60 20.02
N LYS A 134 33.76 5.37 20.38
CA LYS A 134 34.01 6.70 19.82
C LYS A 134 34.03 6.64 18.29
N GLY A 135 33.35 7.60 17.64
CA GLY A 135 33.31 7.67 16.18
C GLY A 135 32.38 6.63 15.54
N LYS A 136 31.55 5.96 16.35
CA LYS A 136 30.52 5.03 15.89
C LYS A 136 29.14 5.42 16.40
N GLN A 137 28.12 4.94 15.71
CA GLN A 137 26.71 5.08 16.05
C GLN A 137 26.02 3.73 15.97
N LEU A 138 25.15 3.47 16.93
CA LEU A 138 24.13 2.43 16.83
C LEU A 138 23.05 2.93 15.88
N VAL A 139 22.77 2.17 14.82
CA VAL A 139 21.78 2.50 13.80
C VAL A 139 20.73 1.41 13.73
N ALA A 140 19.46 1.80 13.74
CA ALA A 140 18.33 0.91 13.58
C ALA A 140 17.81 0.93 12.14
N TYR A 141 17.55 -0.26 11.59
CA TYR A 141 16.99 -0.50 10.27
C TYR A 141 15.71 -1.33 10.38
N PRO A 142 14.70 -1.10 9.52
CA PRO A 142 13.48 -1.89 9.53
C PRO A 142 13.78 -3.31 9.05
N VAL A 143 13.17 -4.29 9.68
CA VAL A 143 13.26 -5.69 9.23
C VAL A 143 11.89 -6.12 8.76
N GLY A 144 11.84 -6.80 7.61
CA GLY A 144 10.58 -7.14 6.98
C GLY A 144 10.68 -8.29 6.00
N VAL A 145 9.67 -8.37 5.13
CA VAL A 145 9.61 -9.31 4.03
C VAL A 145 9.96 -8.58 2.75
N ARG A 146 10.94 -9.09 2.00
CA ARG A 146 11.23 -8.63 0.64
C ARG A 146 10.64 -9.62 -0.36
N HIS A 147 9.76 -9.13 -1.21
CA HIS A 147 9.24 -9.87 -2.36
C HIS A 147 10.08 -9.56 -3.59
N LYS A 148 10.35 -10.59 -4.39
CA LYS A 148 10.95 -10.51 -5.72
C LYS A 148 9.97 -11.14 -6.69
N TYR A 149 9.66 -10.44 -7.78
CA TYR A 149 8.63 -10.91 -8.74
C TYR A 149 8.82 -10.24 -10.10
N LYS A 150 8.04 -10.70 -11.09
CA LYS A 150 7.83 -10.00 -12.36
C LYS A 150 6.33 -9.80 -12.59
N ILE A 151 5.99 -8.83 -13.43
CA ILE A 151 4.63 -8.55 -13.87
C ILE A 151 4.53 -8.93 -15.36
N GLN A 152 3.49 -9.69 -15.71
CA GLN A 152 3.10 -9.93 -17.09
C GLN A 152 1.84 -9.14 -17.40
N LYS A 153 1.84 -8.46 -18.55
CA LYS A 153 0.65 -7.84 -19.13
C LYS A 153 0.05 -8.79 -20.14
N HIS A 154 -1.18 -9.18 -19.90
CA HIS A 154 -1.95 -10.04 -20.77
C HIS A 154 -2.97 -9.24 -21.54
N MET A 155 -3.30 -9.72 -22.73
CA MET A 155 -4.37 -9.21 -23.57
C MET A 155 -5.26 -10.38 -23.94
N THR A 156 -6.54 -10.30 -23.60
CA THR A 156 -7.54 -11.29 -23.99
C THR A 156 -8.46 -10.72 -25.06
N GLY A 157 -8.74 -11.52 -26.08
CA GLY A 157 -9.63 -11.17 -27.19
C GLY A 157 -9.86 -12.39 -28.07
N GLY A 158 -11.07 -12.53 -28.62
CA GLY A 158 -11.41 -13.65 -29.52
C GLY A 158 -11.24 -15.04 -28.88
N GLY A 159 -11.45 -15.16 -27.56
CA GLY A 159 -11.32 -16.42 -26.82
C GLY A 159 -9.88 -16.86 -26.53
N LYS A 160 -8.88 -16.01 -26.81
CA LYS A 160 -7.46 -16.30 -26.59
C LYS A 160 -6.84 -15.35 -25.56
N ASP A 161 -5.75 -15.78 -24.93
CA ASP A 161 -4.99 -15.01 -23.95
C ASP A 161 -3.53 -14.90 -24.43
N TYR A 162 -3.06 -13.66 -24.61
CA TYR A 162 -1.74 -13.36 -25.13
C TYR A 162 -0.92 -12.60 -24.11
N VAL A 163 0.36 -12.97 -23.94
CA VAL A 163 1.31 -12.17 -23.18
C VAL A 163 1.82 -11.05 -24.08
N THR A 164 1.49 -9.81 -23.73
CA THR A 164 1.91 -8.60 -24.48
C THR A 164 3.17 -7.95 -23.93
N GLY A 165 3.56 -8.29 -22.70
CA GLY A 165 4.79 -7.80 -22.10
C GLY A 165 5.12 -8.50 -20.79
N THR A 166 6.42 -8.60 -20.48
CA THR A 166 6.93 -9.10 -19.20
C THR A 166 7.94 -8.10 -18.66
N SER A 167 7.78 -7.70 -17.40
CA SER A 167 8.69 -6.76 -16.74
C SER A 167 10.06 -7.39 -16.44
N GLY A 168 11.03 -6.54 -16.13
CA GLY A 168 12.23 -6.95 -15.40
C GLY A 168 11.91 -7.46 -13.99
N TRP A 169 12.94 -7.81 -13.22
CA TRP A 169 12.79 -8.16 -11.82
C TRP A 169 12.39 -6.95 -10.99
N LEU A 170 11.20 -7.02 -10.39
CA LEU A 170 10.68 -6.03 -9.46
C LEU A 170 10.84 -6.51 -8.02
N TYR A 171 10.90 -5.56 -7.12
CA TYR A 171 11.02 -5.81 -5.69
C TYR A 171 9.99 -5.02 -4.92
N ALA A 172 9.46 -5.62 -3.87
CA ALA A 172 8.66 -4.93 -2.86
C ALA A 172 9.23 -5.23 -1.48
N PHE A 173 9.39 -4.21 -0.64
CA PHE A 173 9.79 -4.38 0.75
C PHE A 173 8.63 -4.00 1.65
N ASN A 174 8.18 -4.97 2.46
CA ASN A 174 7.15 -4.80 3.47
C ASN A 174 7.77 -4.90 4.87
N PRO A 175 8.00 -3.78 5.57
CA PRO A 175 8.53 -3.81 6.94
C PRO A 175 7.60 -4.57 7.90
N GLY A 176 8.16 -5.29 8.86
CA GLY A 176 7.40 -5.97 9.91
C GLY A 176 7.02 -5.01 11.04
N ASN A 177 5.91 -5.26 11.73
CA ASN A 177 5.58 -4.52 12.94
C ASN A 177 6.62 -4.83 14.04
N ALA A 178 7.16 -3.79 14.67
CA ALA A 178 8.13 -3.90 15.77
C ALA A 178 9.35 -4.80 15.49
N ARG A 179 9.77 -4.91 14.22
CA ARG A 179 10.98 -5.66 13.83
C ARG A 179 12.06 -4.70 13.35
N VAL A 180 13.16 -4.67 14.08
CA VAL A 180 14.32 -3.84 13.77
C VAL A 180 15.62 -4.64 13.87
N ALA A 181 16.56 -4.31 13.00
CA ALA A 181 17.94 -4.77 13.08
C ALA A 181 18.79 -3.58 13.50
N CYS A 182 19.72 -3.83 14.41
CA CYS A 182 20.59 -2.79 14.93
C CYS A 182 22.04 -3.14 14.74
N ASP A 183 22.78 -2.19 14.19
CA ASP A 183 24.17 -2.36 13.81
C ASP A 183 24.98 -1.14 14.22
N ILE A 184 26.27 -1.35 14.49
CA ILE A 184 27.21 -0.28 14.83
C ILE A 184 27.90 0.16 13.54
N LYS A 185 27.59 1.38 13.11
CA LYS A 185 28.18 1.99 11.91
C LYS A 185 29.08 3.16 12.28
N SER A 186 29.99 3.52 11.38
CA SER A 186 30.70 4.80 11.49
C SER A 186 29.74 5.97 11.30
N PHE A 187 30.14 7.15 11.78
CA PHE A 187 29.47 8.39 11.42
C PHE A 187 29.59 8.74 9.94
#